data_AF-A0A7C2JAW4-F1
#
_entry.id   AF-A0A7C2JAW4-F1
#
_cell.length_a   1.000
_cell.length_b   1.000
_cell.length_c   1.000
_cell.angle_alpha   90.00
_cell.angle_beta   90.00
_cell.angle_gamma   90.00
#
_symmetry.space_group_name_H-M   'P 1'
#
loop_
_entity.id
_entity.type
_entity.pdbx_description
1 polymer ?
#
loop_
_entity_poly.entity_id
_entity_poly.type
_entity_poly.pdbx_seq_one_letter_code
_entity_poly.pdbx_strand_id
1 'polypeptide(L)'
;MVELCAIGTWVRWQGVRCRQTDVFRGPFGMIARFLKRLIQKHRAFLLAQVLEVRGLMQLLMKNRNTGEKWTPEEIRQIRAHLRGISKMVPVILVFLLPGGALLLPLLAEVLDRRKQVRPTPANPPGSAT
;
A
#
# COMPACT_ATOMS: atom_id res chain seq x y z
N MET A 1 -41.07 -42.53 4.81
CA MET A 1 -42.19 -41.59 5.01
C MET A 1 -41.75 -40.61 6.09
N VAL A 2 -41.13 -39.53 5.66
CA VAL A 2 -41.79 -38.23 5.43
C VAL A 2 -41.55 -37.37 6.68
N GLU A 3 -40.57 -36.49 6.48
CA GLU A 3 -40.53 -35.13 7.00
C GLU A 3 -40.38 -34.87 8.50
N LEU A 4 -39.11 -34.63 8.86
CA LEU A 4 -38.75 -33.43 9.62
C LEU A 4 -39.16 -32.18 8.81
N CYS A 5 -40.45 -31.86 8.85
CA CYS A 5 -41.02 -30.66 8.23
C CYS A 5 -40.80 -29.47 9.17
N ALA A 6 -40.23 -28.41 8.61
CA ALA A 6 -40.52 -27.02 8.96
C ALA A 6 -40.21 -26.56 10.39
N ILE A 7 -38.92 -26.33 10.67
CA ILE A 7 -38.54 -25.11 11.41
C ILE A 7 -38.48 -23.97 10.40
N GLY A 8 -39.68 -23.56 9.96
CA GLY A 8 -39.89 -22.35 9.18
C GLY A 8 -40.23 -21.21 10.12
N THR A 9 -39.30 -20.28 10.29
CA THR A 9 -39.52 -18.81 10.34
C THR A 9 -38.16 -18.17 10.60
N TRP A 10 -37.38 -17.89 9.55
CA TRP A 10 -37.41 -16.63 8.80
C TRP A 10 -37.35 -15.38 9.69
N VAL A 11 -36.32 -14.57 9.43
CA VAL A 11 -36.20 -13.15 9.78
C VAL A 11 -35.83 -12.84 11.23
N ARG A 12 -34.52 -12.97 11.53
CA ARG A 12 -33.86 -12.05 12.47
C ARG A 12 -32.42 -11.76 12.06
N TRP A 13 -32.29 -11.07 10.94
CA TRP A 13 -31.17 -10.17 10.65
C TRP A 13 -31.75 -8.81 10.25
N GLN A 14 -32.53 -8.21 11.15
CA GLN A 14 -32.70 -6.77 11.15
C GLN A 14 -31.57 -6.16 11.98
N GLY A 15 -30.87 -5.19 11.39
CA GLY A 15 -30.46 -4.04 12.18
C GLY A 15 -28.99 -3.88 12.55
N VAL A 16 -28.03 -4.43 11.79
CA VAL A 16 -26.74 -3.70 11.71
C VAL A 16 -26.94 -2.58 10.71
N ARG A 17 -27.51 -1.50 11.26
CA ARG A 17 -27.41 -0.13 10.80
C ARG A 17 -26.29 0.02 9.77
N CYS A 18 -26.63 0.51 8.58
CA CYS A 18 -25.76 1.42 7.85
C CYS A 18 -25.35 2.53 8.83
N ARG A 19 -24.27 2.30 9.57
CA ARG A 19 -23.51 3.35 10.22
C ARG A 19 -22.19 3.35 9.49
N GLN A 20 -22.20 4.15 8.43
CA GLN A 20 -21.11 5.04 8.06
C GLN A 20 -19.73 4.51 8.48
N THR A 21 -18.97 4.10 7.48
CA THR A 21 -17.52 4.11 7.51
C THR A 21 -17.02 5.53 7.82
N ASP A 22 -17.10 5.95 9.09
CA ASP A 22 -16.56 7.22 9.61
C ASP A 22 -15.13 7.04 10.16
N VAL A 23 -14.49 5.90 9.89
CA VAL A 23 -13.17 5.58 10.44
C VAL A 23 -12.04 6.35 9.74
N PHE A 24 -12.27 6.90 8.54
CA PHE A 24 -11.23 7.63 7.79
C PHE A 24 -11.25 9.16 7.96
N ARG A 25 -11.86 9.69 9.03
CA ARG A 25 -11.54 11.04 9.52
C ARG A 25 -10.39 10.97 10.54
N GLY A 26 -9.31 10.30 10.13
CA GLY A 26 -8.17 9.99 11.00
C GLY A 26 -7.20 11.17 11.22
N PRO A 27 -6.21 11.00 12.12
CA PRO A 27 -5.17 11.99 12.45
C PRO A 27 -4.34 12.48 11.24
N PHE A 28 -4.44 11.78 10.12
CA PHE A 28 -3.85 12.14 8.82
C PHE A 28 -4.17 13.57 8.38
N GLY A 29 -5.36 14.10 8.68
CA GLY A 29 -5.73 15.47 8.31
C GLY A 29 -4.94 16.55 9.06
N MET A 30 -4.51 16.29 10.29
CA MET A 30 -3.65 17.22 11.05
C MET A 30 -2.20 17.15 10.55
N ILE A 31 -1.72 15.93 10.29
CA ILE A 31 -0.40 15.66 9.73
C ILE A 31 -0.26 16.33 8.35
N ALA A 32 -1.25 16.19 7.46
CA ALA A 32 -1.24 16.82 6.14
C ALA A 32 -1.16 18.36 6.20
N ARG A 33 -1.90 19.00 7.12
CA ARG A 33 -1.83 20.46 7.33
C ARG A 33 -0.46 20.91 7.87
N PHE A 34 0.15 20.10 8.72
CA PHE A 34 1.50 20.35 9.24
C PHE A 34 2.55 20.20 8.14
N LEU A 35 2.54 19.10 7.37
CA LEU A 35 3.44 18.91 6.22
C LEU A 35 3.28 20.02 5.18
N LYS A 36 2.04 20.42 4.85
CA LYS A 36 1.80 21.52 3.90
C LYS A 36 2.49 22.81 4.33
N ARG A 37 2.47 23.14 5.63
CA ARG A 37 3.18 24.31 6.18
C ARG A 37 4.70 24.17 6.08
N LEU A 38 5.25 23.00 6.40
CA LEU A 38 6.68 22.73 6.28
C LEU A 38 7.16 22.81 4.82
N ILE A 39 6.42 22.22 3.89
CA ILE A 39 6.74 22.23 2.46
C ILE A 39 6.71 23.66 1.92
N GLN A 40 5.71 24.47 2.30
CA GLN A 40 5.65 25.88 1.86
C GLN A 40 6.83 26.70 2.38
N LYS A 41 7.27 26.46 3.62
CA LYS A 41 8.42 27.14 4.23
C LYS A 41 9.75 26.78 3.56
N HIS A 42 9.92 25.53 3.14
CA HIS A 42 11.17 25.02 2.56
C HIS A 42 11.12 24.80 1.03
N ARG A 43 10.12 25.35 0.34
CA ARG A 43 9.89 25.13 -1.09
C ARG A 43 11.12 25.42 -1.97
N ALA A 44 11.87 26.47 -1.66
CA ALA A 44 13.05 26.87 -2.45
C ALA A 44 14.16 25.82 -2.36
N PHE A 45 14.41 25.30 -1.16
CA PHE A 45 15.39 24.23 -0.93
C PHE A 45 14.95 22.91 -1.60
N LEU A 46 13.66 22.57 -1.51
CA LEU A 46 13.11 21.38 -2.18
C LEU A 46 13.23 21.48 -3.70
N LEU A 47 12.96 22.65 -4.28
CA LEU A 47 13.13 22.87 -5.72
C LEU A 47 14.59 22.70 -6.16
N ALA A 48 15.54 23.23 -5.39
CA ALA A 48 16.97 23.04 -5.66
C ALA A 48 17.37 21.55 -5.63
N GLN A 49 16.90 20.81 -4.61
CA GLN A 49 17.14 19.36 -4.49
C GLN A 49 16.51 18.57 -5.66
N VAL A 50 15.30 18.93 -6.08
CA VAL A 50 14.62 18.27 -7.21
C VAL A 50 15.35 18.54 -8.52
N LEU A 51 15.89 19.74 -8.73
CA LEU A 51 16.69 20.06 -9.91
C LEU A 51 18.00 19.24 -9.96
N GLU A 52 18.65 19.05 -8.82
CA GLU A 52 19.84 18.20 -8.71
C GLU A 52 19.54 16.73 -9.06
N VAL A 53 18.42 16.20 -8.56
CA VAL A 53 17.96 14.83 -8.90
C VAL A 53 17.54 14.70 -10.37
N ARG A 54 17.03 15.76 -11.00
CA ARG A 54 16.77 15.78 -12.44
C ARG A 54 18.05 15.65 -13.27
N GLY A 55 19.18 16.16 -12.78
CA GLY A 55 20.50 15.96 -13.40
C GLY A 55 20.87 14.47 -13.49
N LEU A 56 20.62 13.70 -12.42
CA LEU A 56 20.78 12.25 -12.42
C LEU A 56 19.87 11.57 -13.46
N MET A 57 18.60 11.98 -13.54
CA MET A 57 17.64 11.45 -14.53
C MET A 57 18.12 11.68 -15.96
N GLN A 58 18.73 12.84 -16.23
CA GLN A 58 19.28 13.19 -17.54
C GLN A 58 20.49 12.32 -17.91
N LEU A 59 21.39 12.02 -16.96
CA LEU A 59 22.48 11.04 -17.16
C LEU A 59 21.96 9.62 -17.43
N LEU A 60 20.89 9.20 -16.75
CA LEU A 60 20.23 7.91 -17.00
C LEU A 60 19.55 7.87 -18.37
N MET A 61 18.93 8.97 -18.79
CA MET A 61 18.28 9.11 -20.10
C MET A 61 19.29 9.08 -21.26
N LYS A 62 20.51 9.61 -21.08
CA LYS A 62 21.58 9.57 -22.11
C LYS A 62 21.85 8.13 -22.59
N ASN A 63 22.12 7.21 -21.67
CA ASN A 63 22.36 5.81 -22.03
C ASN A 63 21.13 5.18 -22.69
N ARG A 64 19.93 5.42 -22.13
CA ARG A 64 18.68 4.85 -22.65
C ARG A 64 18.33 5.33 -24.07
N ASN A 65 18.58 6.60 -24.39
CA ASN A 65 18.14 7.22 -25.64
C ASN A 65 19.19 7.14 -26.76
N THR A 66 20.48 7.15 -26.39
CA THR A 66 21.60 7.20 -27.34
C THR A 66 22.31 5.85 -27.48
N GLY A 67 22.12 4.92 -26.53
CA GLY A 67 22.83 3.62 -26.52
C GLY A 67 24.34 3.72 -26.21
N GLU A 68 24.82 4.92 -25.89
CA GLU A 68 26.21 5.15 -25.48
C GLU A 68 26.48 4.60 -24.08
N LYS A 69 27.62 3.92 -23.95
CA LYS A 69 28.10 3.43 -22.65
C LYS A 69 28.47 4.60 -21.75
N TRP A 70 28.14 4.50 -20.46
CA TRP A 70 28.57 5.46 -19.47
C TRP A 70 30.10 5.47 -19.33
N THR A 71 30.66 6.67 -19.28
CA THR A 71 32.06 6.90 -18.95
C THR A 71 32.30 6.63 -17.44
N PRO A 72 33.54 6.29 -17.03
CA PRO A 72 33.84 6.04 -15.62
C PRO A 72 33.53 7.25 -14.71
N GLU A 73 33.70 8.47 -15.19
CA GLU A 73 33.32 9.71 -14.51
C GLU A 73 31.81 9.81 -14.28
N GLU A 74 30.98 9.50 -15.28
CA GLU A 74 29.52 9.51 -15.16
C GLU A 74 29.02 8.45 -14.16
N ILE A 75 29.61 7.25 -14.19
CA ILE A 75 29.29 6.17 -13.23
C ILE A 75 29.60 6.63 -11.80
N ARG A 76 30.67 7.39 -11.60
CA ARG A 76 31.06 7.93 -10.30
C ARG A 76 30.02 8.93 -9.78
N GLN A 77 29.51 9.81 -10.63
CA GLN A 77 28.45 10.76 -10.29
C GLN A 77 27.14 10.02 -9.95
N ILE A 78 26.73 9.04 -10.76
CA ILE A 78 25.53 8.22 -10.51
C ILE A 78 25.62 7.52 -9.14
N ARG A 79 26.75 6.88 -8.83
CA ARG A 79 26.96 6.23 -7.53
C ARG A 79 26.91 7.22 -6.37
N ALA A 80 27.44 8.44 -6.55
CA ALA A 80 27.40 9.46 -5.51
C ALA A 80 25.96 9.87 -5.18
N HIS A 81 25.14 10.13 -6.20
CA HIS A 81 23.72 10.48 -6.01
C HIS A 81 22.91 9.31 -5.41
N LEU A 82 23.12 8.08 -5.90
CA LEU A 82 22.46 6.90 -5.35
C LEU A 82 22.83 6.68 -3.88
N ARG A 83 24.11 6.84 -3.52
CA ARG A 83 24.55 6.74 -2.13
C ARG A 83 23.93 7.82 -1.25
N GLY A 84 23.67 9.01 -1.78
CA GLY A 84 22.90 10.06 -1.12
C GLY A 84 21.47 9.61 -0.79
N ILE A 85 20.78 9.03 -1.77
CA ILE A 85 19.41 8.51 -1.61
C ILE A 85 19.37 7.31 -0.64
N SER A 86 20.33 6.38 -0.74
CA SER A 86 20.40 5.20 0.11
C SER A 86 20.52 5.53 1.60
N LYS A 87 21.08 6.69 1.97
CA LYS A 87 21.14 7.14 3.37
C LYS A 87 19.76 7.40 3.98
N MET A 88 18.73 7.66 3.17
CA MET A 88 17.36 7.88 3.65
C MET A 88 16.59 6.58 3.90
N VAL A 89 16.99 5.48 3.25
CA VAL A 89 16.34 4.16 3.37
C VAL A 89 16.18 3.67 4.83
N PRO A 90 17.20 3.70 5.70
CA PRO A 90 17.04 3.22 7.08
C PRO A 90 16.02 4.06 7.88
N VAL A 91 15.98 5.37 7.64
CA VAL A 91 14.99 6.27 8.27
C VAL A 91 13.59 5.91 7.81
N ILE A 92 13.39 5.75 6.49
CA ILE A 92 12.10 5.34 5.92
C ILE A 92 11.67 3.99 6.52
N LEU A 93 12.57 3.03 6.67
CA LEU A 93 12.25 1.71 7.23
C LEU A 93 11.75 1.82 8.68
N VAL A 94 12.43 2.58 9.53
CA VAL A 94 12.01 2.78 10.94
C VAL A 94 10.65 3.46 11.04
N PHE A 95 10.35 4.43 10.16
CA PHE A 95 9.04 5.10 10.13
C PHE A 95 7.95 4.26 9.46
N LEU A 96 8.30 3.42 8.49
CA LEU A 96 7.37 2.57 7.77
C LEU A 96 6.99 1.35 8.60
N LEU A 97 7.89 0.78 9.41
CA LEU A 97 7.62 -0.38 10.27
C LEU A 97 6.36 -0.23 11.16
N PRO A 98 6.16 0.86 11.93
CA PRO A 98 4.94 1.00 12.73
C PRO A 98 3.68 1.11 11.86
N GLY A 99 3.76 1.70 10.67
CA GLY A 99 2.63 1.80 9.73
C GLY A 99 2.36 0.49 8.95
N GLY A 100 3.41 -0.21 8.55
CA GLY A 100 3.38 -1.43 7.76
C GLY A 100 2.95 -2.65 8.58
N ALA A 101 3.38 -2.72 9.85
CA ALA A 101 2.92 -3.75 10.78
C ALA A 101 1.42 -3.66 11.07
N LEU A 102 0.85 -2.44 11.04
CA LEU A 102 -0.60 -2.21 11.12
C LEU A 102 -1.31 -2.48 9.78
N LEU A 103 -0.61 -2.31 8.66
CA LEU A 103 -1.16 -2.54 7.33
C LEU A 103 -1.41 -4.02 7.05
N LEU A 104 -0.56 -4.93 7.53
CA LEU A 104 -0.70 -6.37 7.35
C LEU A 104 -2.01 -6.96 7.91
N PRO A 105 -2.37 -6.78 9.21
CA PRO A 105 -3.63 -7.31 9.75
C PRO A 105 -4.84 -6.68 9.08
N LEU A 106 -4.76 -5.39 8.71
CA LEU A 106 -5.81 -4.72 7.95
C LEU A 106 -6.02 -5.36 6.57
N LEU A 107 -4.94 -5.66 5.85
CA LEU A 107 -5.01 -6.35 4.56
C LEU A 107 -5.51 -7.79 4.72
N ALA A 108 -5.07 -8.51 5.75
CA ALA A 108 -5.52 -9.86 6.03
C ALA A 108 -7.03 -9.91 6.28
N GLU A 109 -7.56 -8.97 7.08
CA GLU A 109 -9.00 -8.86 7.34
C GLU A 109 -9.79 -8.52 6.07
N VAL A 110 -9.26 -7.65 5.20
CA VAL A 110 -9.90 -7.32 3.91
C VAL A 110 -9.92 -8.52 2.97
N LEU A 111 -8.85 -9.32 2.92
CA LEU A 111 -8.81 -10.54 2.10
C LEU A 111 -9.70 -11.65 2.68
N ASP A 112 -9.70 -11.86 3.99
CA ASP A 112 -10.50 -12.91 4.64
C ASP A 112 -12.01 -12.67 4.48
N ARG A 113 -12.45 -11.40 4.61
CA ARG A 113 -13.83 -10.99 4.32
C ARG A 113 -14.29 -11.38 2.91
N ARG A 114 -13.39 -11.51 1.93
CA ARG A 114 -13.77 -11.95 0.56
C ARG A 114 -13.87 -13.47 0.41
N LYS A 115 -13.25 -14.26 1.30
CA LYS A 115 -13.10 -15.71 1.11
C LYS A 115 -14.25 -16.54 1.70
N GLN A 116 -15.17 -15.94 2.44
CA GLN A 116 -16.31 -16.62 3.07
C GLN A 116 -17.44 -17.00 2.09
N VAL A 117 -17.24 -16.82 0.77
CA VAL A 117 -18.21 -17.19 -0.27
C VAL A 117 -17.66 -18.34 -1.12
N ARG A 118 -17.38 -19.50 -0.51
CA ARG A 118 -17.25 -20.77 -1.25
C ARG A 118 -18.04 -21.86 -0.55
N PRO A 119 -19.28 -22.14 -1.01
CA PRO A 119 -19.99 -23.35 -0.61
C PRO A 119 -19.19 -24.55 -1.13
N THR A 120 -18.88 -25.50 -0.26
CA THR A 120 -18.26 -26.77 -0.67
C THR A 120 -19.33 -27.61 -1.38
N PRO A 121 -19.12 -28.07 -2.63
CA PRO A 121 -20.06 -28.98 -3.27
C PRO A 121 -20.01 -30.31 -2.51
N ALA A 122 -21.15 -30.70 -1.94
CA ALA A 122 -21.31 -31.98 -1.27
C ALA A 122 -21.08 -33.12 -2.29
N ASN A 123 -20.02 -33.89 -2.09
CA ASN A 123 -19.85 -35.16 -2.80
C ASN A 123 -20.86 -36.17 -2.21
N PRO A 124 -21.68 -36.85 -3.05
CA PRO A 124 -22.57 -37.89 -2.56
C PRO A 124 -21.76 -39.16 -2.23
N PRO A 125 -21.96 -39.78 -1.05
CA PRO A 125 -21.30 -41.04 -0.75
C PRO A 125 -21.96 -42.17 -1.54
N GLY A 126 -21.39 -42.49 -2.71
CA GLY A 126 -21.57 -43.79 -3.34
C GLY A 126 -20.58 -44.78 -2.75
N SER A 127 -20.92 -45.40 -1.61
CA SER A 127 -20.26 -46.64 -1.14
C SER A 127 -21.01 -47.22 0.05
N ALA A 128 -22.01 -48.08 -0.21
CA ALA A 128 -22.30 -49.22 0.64
C ALA A 128 -22.98 -50.28 -0.23
N THR A 129 -22.29 -51.40 -0.32
CA THR A 129 -22.70 -52.67 -0.92
C THR A 129 -23.97 -53.21 -0.27
#